data_AF-A0A3G1A5E0-F1
#
_entry.id   AF-A0A3G1A5E0-F1
#
_cell.length_a   1.000
_cell.length_b   1.000
_cell.length_c   1.000
_cell.angle_alpha   90.00
_cell.angle_beta   90.00
_cell.angle_gamma   90.00
#
_symmetry.space_group_name_H-M   'P 1'
#
loop_
_entity.id
_entity.type
_entity.pdbx_description
1 polymer ?
#
loop_
_entity_poly.entity_id
_entity_poly.type
_entity_poly.pdbx_seq_one_letter_code
_entity_poly.pdbx_strand_id
1 'polypeptide(L)'
;MANEREAYLARLREEKLILLYLYNFTMSLENFVSELESMGFSEEVIQEVWQALSDLYIGVKIPYAFVSKGSSGFYSSPARTKYWPYSDIIEKILLQYGFVDTSSAFTVYTPEANWYFLALTEKGVSVAREAYMSKLEESLDFVKDLLRRYKRLAPILYYGAIYDESIKRSYFNSKPVDNINKILRFETTSIIDAKIGKAPEPPQKRRTYHTADELWGKVKDIYEMQPLDIVRVAFQATAQTKTVTNVINEFFSPLYERRLVLFIPSYNTRNVYTDWEQWYVTSEFLEVVRESNVGVDPEKLEEFLTEFVSLFLLYLGSNHYTKGEILKALEVILDENKELGLSYDEVLERLRGLIQEISSSTGSISGFNEYGEPESPPFMVMDWERLDKAMMEYLELLGSRALALV
;
A
#
# COMPACT_ATOMS: atom_id res chain seq x y z
N MET A 1 57.84 -1.40 -7.97
CA MET A 1 57.43 -0.77 -9.25
C MET A 1 56.56 -1.66 -10.14
N ALA A 2 56.67 -3.00 -10.15
CA ALA A 2 55.76 -3.85 -10.94
C ALA A 2 54.31 -3.90 -10.38
N ASN A 3 54.14 -3.90 -9.05
CA ASN A 3 52.83 -3.99 -8.40
C ASN A 3 51.92 -2.76 -8.59
N GLU A 4 52.49 -1.55 -8.68
CA GLU A 4 51.69 -0.33 -8.83
C GLU A 4 51.18 -0.17 -10.26
N ARG A 5 51.92 -0.66 -11.25
CA ARG A 5 51.50 -0.64 -12.67
C ARG A 5 50.37 -1.63 -12.93
N GLU A 6 50.39 -2.81 -12.30
CA GLU A 6 49.26 -3.76 -12.39
C GLU A 6 48.02 -3.28 -11.64
N ALA A 7 48.18 -2.67 -10.47
CA ALA A 7 47.05 -2.07 -9.74
C ALA A 7 46.42 -0.88 -10.50
N TYR A 8 47.24 -0.06 -11.17
CA TYR A 8 46.77 1.03 -12.01
C TYR A 8 46.07 0.54 -13.29
N LEU A 9 46.61 -0.50 -13.94
CA LEU A 9 45.98 -1.11 -15.12
C LEU A 9 44.69 -1.90 -14.78
N ALA A 10 44.60 -2.46 -13.56
CA ALA A 10 43.37 -3.08 -13.05
C ALA A 10 42.28 -2.03 -12.78
N ARG A 11 42.63 -0.89 -12.15
CA ARG A 11 41.70 0.25 -11.98
C ARG A 11 41.24 0.84 -13.32
N LEU A 12 42.14 1.00 -14.29
CA LEU A 12 41.76 1.46 -15.64
C LEU A 12 40.88 0.46 -16.40
N ARG A 13 40.96 -0.85 -16.09
CA ARG A 13 40.05 -1.86 -16.64
C ARG A 13 38.69 -1.84 -15.94
N GLU A 14 38.64 -1.64 -14.62
CA GLU A 14 37.38 -1.43 -13.89
C GLU A 14 36.70 -0.12 -14.29
N GLU A 15 37.43 0.99 -14.44
CA GLU A 15 36.87 2.25 -14.92
C GLU A 15 36.43 2.16 -16.38
N LYS A 16 37.14 1.43 -17.26
CA LYS A 16 36.64 1.13 -18.61
C LYS A 16 35.44 0.19 -18.61
N LEU A 17 35.35 -0.78 -17.68
CA LEU A 17 34.18 -1.65 -17.55
C LEU A 17 32.98 -0.89 -16.98
N ILE A 18 33.17 0.03 -16.05
CA ILE A 18 32.15 0.93 -15.51
C ILE A 18 31.73 1.94 -16.57
N LEU A 19 32.67 2.48 -17.37
CA LEU A 19 32.34 3.30 -18.52
C LEU A 19 31.65 2.50 -19.64
N LEU A 20 31.97 1.21 -19.84
CA LEU A 20 31.24 0.30 -20.74
C LEU A 20 29.88 -0.13 -20.18
N TYR A 21 29.70 -0.19 -18.87
CA TYR A 21 28.42 -0.42 -18.18
C TYR A 21 27.55 0.84 -18.17
N LEU A 22 28.16 2.02 -18.13
CA LEU A 22 27.53 3.33 -18.37
C LEU A 22 27.34 3.59 -19.88
N TYR A 23 28.04 2.85 -20.75
CA TYR A 23 27.82 2.77 -22.21
C TYR A 23 26.85 1.66 -22.61
N ASN A 24 26.18 1.00 -21.67
CA ASN A 24 24.88 0.40 -21.96
C ASN A 24 23.89 1.56 -22.02
N PHE A 25 23.71 2.11 -23.22
CA PHE A 25 22.71 3.09 -23.63
C PHE A 25 21.42 3.03 -22.79
N THR A 26 21.37 3.73 -21.65
CA THR A 26 20.10 4.15 -21.06
C THR A 26 19.62 5.30 -21.92
N MET A 27 18.82 4.97 -22.92
CA MET A 27 18.10 5.93 -23.73
C MET A 27 17.33 6.85 -22.78
N SER A 28 17.66 8.14 -22.74
CA SER A 28 16.87 9.13 -22.02
C SER A 28 15.58 9.40 -22.78
N LEU A 29 14.57 9.93 -22.09
CA LEU A 29 13.32 10.35 -22.69
C LEU A 29 13.56 11.34 -23.84
N GLU A 30 14.44 12.32 -23.66
CA GLU A 30 14.78 13.32 -24.69
C GLU A 30 15.32 12.66 -25.97
N ASN A 31 16.29 11.74 -25.83
CA ASN A 31 16.87 11.04 -26.96
C ASN A 31 15.84 10.14 -27.66
N PHE A 32 14.97 9.49 -26.88
CA PHE A 32 13.87 8.68 -27.42
C PHE A 32 12.88 9.52 -28.23
N VAL A 33 12.48 10.68 -27.71
CA VAL A 33 11.57 11.61 -28.40
C VAL A 33 12.21 12.12 -29.69
N SER A 34 13.45 12.58 -29.66
CA SER A 34 14.16 13.02 -30.86
C SER A 34 14.29 11.92 -31.91
N GLU A 35 14.46 10.67 -31.48
CA GLU A 35 14.48 9.52 -32.38
C GLU A 35 13.11 9.31 -33.05
N LEU A 36 12.01 9.35 -32.30
CA LEU A 36 10.65 9.25 -32.85
C LEU A 36 10.35 10.37 -33.85
N GLU A 37 10.74 11.61 -33.53
CA GLU A 37 10.62 12.75 -34.45
C GLU A 37 11.40 12.51 -35.75
N SER A 38 12.64 12.00 -35.65
CA SER A 38 13.49 11.71 -36.81
C SER A 38 12.91 10.60 -37.71
N MET A 39 12.11 9.70 -37.14
CA MET A 39 11.38 8.65 -37.87
C MET A 39 10.08 9.16 -38.52
N GLY A 40 9.71 10.42 -38.27
CA GLY A 40 8.52 11.05 -38.84
C GLY A 40 7.22 10.74 -38.10
N PHE A 41 7.29 10.32 -36.83
CA PHE A 41 6.09 10.23 -35.99
C PHE A 41 5.53 11.63 -35.73
N SER A 42 4.20 11.74 -35.70
CA SER A 42 3.53 13.01 -35.44
C SER A 42 3.63 13.39 -33.95
N GLU A 43 3.45 14.67 -33.65
CA GLU A 43 3.45 15.17 -32.27
C GLU A 43 2.38 14.47 -31.43
N GLU A 44 1.21 14.16 -32.01
CA GLU A 44 0.16 13.42 -31.30
C GLU A 44 0.61 12.02 -30.86
N VAL A 45 1.33 11.30 -31.73
CA VAL A 45 1.86 9.97 -31.39
C VAL A 45 2.93 10.08 -30.31
N ILE A 46 3.81 11.07 -30.40
CA ILE A 46 4.86 11.31 -29.39
C ILE A 46 4.24 11.62 -28.03
N GLN A 47 3.23 12.49 -27.99
CA GLN A 47 2.50 12.82 -26.75
C GLN A 47 1.77 11.60 -26.19
N GLU A 48 1.16 10.78 -27.05
CA GLU A 48 0.49 9.54 -26.63
C GLU A 48 1.49 8.52 -26.04
N VAL A 49 2.67 8.37 -26.64
CA VAL A 49 3.77 7.55 -26.10
C VAL A 49 4.21 8.07 -24.73
N TRP A 50 4.34 9.38 -24.60
CA TRP A 50 4.77 10.01 -23.36
C TRP A 50 3.79 9.78 -22.22
N GLN A 51 2.51 9.94 -22.52
CA GLN A 51 1.43 9.62 -21.60
C GLN A 51 1.41 8.14 -21.24
N ALA A 52 1.62 7.23 -22.19
CA ALA A 52 1.68 5.79 -21.93
C ALA A 52 2.81 5.41 -20.99
N LEU A 53 4.00 5.96 -21.21
CA LEU A 53 5.16 5.77 -20.32
C LEU A 53 4.89 6.31 -18.92
N SER A 54 4.35 7.53 -18.81
CA SER A 54 4.00 8.15 -17.53
C SER A 54 2.99 7.31 -16.74
N ASP A 55 1.93 6.85 -17.39
CA ASP A 55 0.91 6.03 -16.74
C ASP A 55 1.46 4.66 -16.35
N LEU A 56 2.22 3.99 -17.22
CA LEU A 56 2.88 2.74 -16.90
C LEU A 56 3.84 2.87 -15.70
N TYR A 57 4.49 4.02 -15.54
CA TYR A 57 5.31 4.27 -14.36
C TYR A 57 4.44 4.26 -13.09
N ILE A 58 3.29 4.94 -13.11
CA ILE A 58 2.38 4.99 -11.97
C ILE A 58 1.84 3.59 -11.65
N GLY A 59 1.26 2.91 -12.64
CA GLY A 59 0.55 1.64 -12.45
C GLY A 59 1.46 0.42 -12.35
N VAL A 60 2.73 0.54 -12.76
CA VAL A 60 3.74 -0.52 -12.91
C VAL A 60 3.38 -1.57 -13.96
N LYS A 61 2.15 -2.06 -13.91
CA LYS A 61 1.49 -2.84 -14.93
C LYS A 61 0.10 -2.28 -15.16
N ILE A 62 -0.32 -2.21 -16.42
CA ILE A 62 -1.66 -1.72 -16.78
C ILE A 62 -2.40 -2.83 -17.51
N PRO A 63 -3.64 -3.15 -17.13
CA PRO A 63 -4.45 -4.12 -17.86
C PRO A 63 -4.64 -3.60 -19.28
N TYR A 64 -4.19 -4.36 -20.28
CA TYR A 64 -4.29 -3.95 -21.67
C TYR A 64 -5.38 -4.72 -22.42
N ALA A 65 -5.67 -5.96 -21.99
CA ALA A 65 -6.74 -6.78 -22.56
C ALA A 65 -7.25 -7.81 -21.55
N PHE A 66 -8.47 -8.29 -21.78
CA PHE A 66 -8.98 -9.49 -21.11
C PHE A 66 -9.78 -10.38 -22.05
N VAL A 67 -9.89 -11.66 -21.69
CA VAL A 67 -10.69 -12.67 -22.39
C VAL A 67 -11.60 -13.36 -21.38
N SER A 68 -12.91 -13.10 -21.47
CA SER A 68 -13.92 -13.76 -20.64
C SER A 68 -14.04 -15.25 -20.96
N LYS A 69 -14.26 -16.06 -19.94
CA LYS A 69 -14.52 -17.50 -20.05
C LYS A 69 -16.03 -17.74 -20.06
N GLY A 70 -16.50 -18.60 -20.98
CA GLY A 70 -17.90 -19.02 -21.01
C GLY A 70 -18.24 -19.98 -19.86
N SER A 71 -19.54 -20.13 -19.58
CA SER A 71 -20.09 -20.97 -18.50
C SER A 71 -19.74 -22.46 -18.57
N SER A 72 -19.14 -22.92 -19.65
CA SER A 72 -18.70 -24.31 -19.88
C SER A 72 -17.17 -24.47 -19.93
N GLY A 73 -16.40 -23.44 -19.57
CA GLY A 73 -14.93 -23.44 -19.70
C GLY A 73 -14.42 -23.32 -21.14
N PHE A 74 -15.34 -23.27 -22.12
CA PHE A 74 -15.02 -22.94 -23.50
C PHE A 74 -14.98 -21.43 -23.67
N TYR A 75 -13.96 -20.93 -24.38
CA TYR A 75 -13.89 -19.56 -24.83
C TYR A 75 -15.12 -19.28 -25.71
N SER A 76 -16.10 -18.53 -25.19
CA SER A 76 -17.02 -17.82 -26.08
C SER A 76 -16.13 -16.93 -26.95
N SER A 77 -16.07 -17.22 -28.25
CA SER A 77 -15.29 -16.56 -29.32
C SER A 77 -14.47 -15.35 -28.85
N PRO A 78 -13.12 -15.33 -29.01
CA PRO A 78 -12.22 -14.45 -28.27
C PRO A 78 -12.33 -13.00 -28.74
N ALA A 79 -13.42 -12.33 -28.36
CA ALA A 79 -13.47 -10.88 -28.35
C ALA A 79 -12.56 -10.44 -27.20
N ARG A 80 -11.29 -10.21 -27.52
CA ARG A 80 -10.39 -9.49 -26.62
C ARG A 80 -10.96 -8.11 -26.45
N THR A 81 -11.42 -7.78 -25.26
CA THR A 81 -11.80 -6.40 -24.95
C THR A 81 -10.52 -5.68 -24.52
N LYS A 82 -10.18 -4.62 -25.25
CA LYS A 82 -9.00 -3.80 -24.99
C LYS A 82 -9.30 -2.86 -23.80
N TYR A 83 -8.51 -2.99 -22.74
CA TYR A 83 -8.52 -2.07 -21.59
C TYR A 83 -7.45 -0.98 -21.70
N TRP A 84 -6.48 -1.16 -22.60
CA TRP A 84 -5.46 -0.17 -22.89
C TRP A 84 -6.07 1.03 -23.61
N PRO A 85 -6.02 2.24 -23.02
CA PRO A 85 -6.68 3.40 -23.61
C PRO A 85 -5.91 3.98 -24.81
N TYR A 86 -4.70 3.47 -25.09
CA TYR A 86 -3.84 3.98 -26.16
C TYR A 86 -3.91 3.15 -27.43
N SER A 87 -3.55 3.76 -28.54
CA SER A 87 -3.57 3.15 -29.87
C SER A 87 -2.56 2.00 -30.00
N ASP A 88 -2.81 1.07 -30.94
CA ASP A 88 -1.97 -0.12 -31.15
C ASP A 88 -0.53 0.24 -31.56
N ILE A 89 -0.34 1.42 -32.14
CA ILE A 89 0.99 1.88 -32.55
C ILE A 89 1.86 2.19 -31.32
N ILE A 90 1.28 2.68 -30.23
CA ILE A 90 2.01 2.95 -28.98
C ILE A 90 2.53 1.66 -28.37
N GLU A 91 1.69 0.63 -28.28
CA GLU A 91 2.10 -0.68 -27.80
C GLU A 91 3.27 -1.23 -28.64
N LYS A 92 3.18 -1.12 -29.98
CA LYS A 92 4.26 -1.55 -30.89
C LYS A 92 5.55 -0.77 -30.69
N ILE A 93 5.46 0.55 -30.53
CA ILE A 93 6.63 1.40 -30.25
C ILE A 93 7.27 0.94 -28.94
N LEU A 94 6.50 0.89 -27.84
CA LEU A 94 7.04 0.53 -26.53
C LEU A 94 7.66 -0.88 -26.51
N LEU A 95 7.05 -1.84 -27.22
CA LEU A 95 7.59 -3.19 -27.40
C LEU A 95 8.88 -3.19 -28.24
N GLN A 96 8.90 -2.46 -29.36
CA GLN A 96 10.05 -2.37 -30.25
C GLN A 96 11.28 -1.80 -29.54
N TYR A 97 11.08 -0.79 -28.69
CA TYR A 97 12.15 -0.19 -27.89
C TYR A 97 12.51 -1.01 -26.64
N GLY A 98 11.77 -2.09 -26.36
CA GLY A 98 11.99 -2.97 -25.21
C GLY A 98 11.68 -2.29 -23.88
N PHE A 99 10.81 -1.26 -23.86
CA PHE A 99 10.41 -0.57 -22.65
C PHE A 99 9.32 -1.32 -21.88
N VAL A 100 8.54 -2.14 -22.59
CA VAL A 100 7.47 -2.94 -22.00
C VAL A 100 7.57 -4.39 -22.39
N ASP A 101 6.99 -5.25 -21.57
CA ASP A 101 6.83 -6.69 -21.81
C ASP A 101 5.36 -7.10 -21.62
N THR A 102 4.93 -8.09 -22.40
CA THR A 102 3.59 -8.70 -22.39
C THR A 102 3.65 -10.20 -22.05
N SER A 103 4.79 -10.67 -21.50
CA SER A 103 5.00 -12.07 -21.16
C SER A 103 3.92 -12.61 -20.21
N SER A 104 3.73 -13.93 -20.25
CA SER A 104 2.76 -14.63 -19.40
C SER A 104 3.00 -14.43 -17.90
N ALA A 105 4.20 -13.98 -17.50
CA ALA A 105 4.51 -13.61 -16.12
C ALA A 105 3.64 -12.46 -15.58
N PHE A 106 3.05 -11.67 -16.49
CA PHE A 106 2.15 -10.57 -16.17
C PHE A 106 0.69 -10.88 -16.49
N THR A 107 0.36 -12.14 -16.78
CA THR A 107 -1.01 -12.57 -17.03
C THR A 107 -1.62 -13.12 -15.75
N VAL A 108 -2.85 -12.71 -15.45
CA VAL A 108 -3.62 -13.24 -14.32
C VAL A 108 -4.74 -14.14 -14.85
N TYR A 109 -4.72 -15.41 -14.46
CA TYR A 109 -5.68 -16.41 -14.90
C TYR A 109 -6.75 -16.61 -13.82
N THR A 110 -7.94 -16.01 -13.99
CA THR A 110 -9.06 -16.20 -13.06
C THR A 110 -10.10 -17.18 -13.64
N PRO A 111 -10.99 -17.77 -12.82
CA PRO A 111 -12.05 -18.64 -13.33
C PRO A 111 -12.98 -17.96 -14.35
N GLU A 112 -13.18 -16.65 -14.22
CA GLU A 112 -14.12 -15.84 -15.03
C GLU A 112 -13.46 -15.24 -16.27
N ALA A 113 -12.18 -14.85 -16.19
CA ALA A 113 -11.47 -14.22 -17.29
C ALA A 113 -9.95 -14.42 -17.19
N ASN A 114 -9.27 -14.38 -18.33
CA ASN A 114 -7.82 -14.17 -18.35
C ASN A 114 -7.53 -12.70 -18.58
N TRP A 115 -6.74 -12.10 -17.70
CA TRP A 115 -6.33 -10.69 -17.74
C TRP A 115 -4.88 -10.58 -18.18
N TYR A 116 -4.63 -9.68 -19.12
CA TYR A 116 -3.31 -9.45 -19.69
C TYR A 116 -2.86 -8.03 -19.34
N PHE A 117 -1.62 -7.92 -18.86
CA PHE A 117 -1.05 -6.67 -18.42
C PHE A 117 0.20 -6.32 -19.22
N LEU A 118 0.35 -5.03 -19.50
CA LEU A 118 1.56 -4.45 -20.07
C LEU A 118 2.41 -3.98 -18.89
N ALA A 119 3.65 -4.44 -18.78
CA ALA A 119 4.53 -4.13 -17.66
C ALA A 119 5.81 -3.44 -18.14
N LEU A 120 6.36 -2.51 -17.36
CA LEU A 120 7.67 -1.93 -17.65
C LEU A 120 8.78 -2.96 -17.49
N THR A 121 9.73 -2.97 -18.42
CA THR A 121 11.02 -3.65 -18.24
C THR A 121 11.96 -2.78 -17.41
N GLU A 122 13.06 -3.33 -16.91
CA GLU A 122 14.10 -2.54 -16.22
C GLU A 122 14.57 -1.34 -17.05
N LYS A 123 14.68 -1.51 -18.38
CA LYS A 123 15.02 -0.44 -19.33
C LYS A 123 13.91 0.60 -19.43
N GLY A 124 12.65 0.18 -19.45
CA GLY A 124 11.51 1.08 -19.55
C GLY A 124 11.29 1.93 -18.30
N VAL A 125 11.63 1.41 -17.11
CA VAL A 125 11.40 2.11 -15.83
C VAL A 125 12.06 3.49 -15.79
N SER A 126 13.30 3.64 -16.26
CA SER A 126 13.99 4.94 -16.23
C SER A 126 13.33 5.97 -17.15
N VAL A 127 12.98 5.58 -18.38
CA VAL A 127 12.34 6.48 -19.36
C VAL A 127 10.92 6.84 -18.92
N ALA A 128 10.20 5.87 -18.37
CA ALA A 128 8.87 6.05 -17.83
C ALA A 128 8.86 6.98 -16.60
N ARG A 129 9.89 6.87 -15.75
CA ARG A 129 10.11 7.78 -14.63
C ARG A 129 10.37 9.21 -15.09
N GLU A 130 11.24 9.42 -16.08
CA GLU A 130 11.50 10.74 -16.65
C GLU A 130 10.21 11.35 -17.24
N ALA A 131 9.41 10.55 -17.95
CA ALA A 131 8.12 10.98 -18.47
C ALA A 131 7.14 11.40 -17.38
N TYR A 132 7.05 10.62 -16.31
CA TYR A 132 6.25 10.98 -15.15
C TYR A 132 6.74 12.25 -14.45
N MET A 133 8.06 12.38 -14.24
CA MET A 133 8.65 13.51 -13.55
C MET A 133 8.42 14.83 -14.28
N SER A 134 8.61 14.86 -15.60
CA SER A 134 8.33 16.06 -16.39
C SER A 134 6.87 16.50 -16.27
N LYS A 135 5.94 15.56 -16.33
CA LYS A 135 4.50 15.83 -16.19
C LYS A 135 4.12 16.31 -14.78
N LEU A 136 4.74 15.74 -13.75
CA LEU A 136 4.56 16.16 -12.36
C LEU A 136 5.09 17.59 -12.16
N GLU A 137 6.24 17.91 -12.74
CA GLU A 137 6.85 19.24 -12.70
C GLU A 137 5.96 20.29 -13.40
N GLU A 138 5.46 19.99 -14.59
CA GLU A 138 4.51 20.85 -15.31
C GLU A 138 3.20 21.09 -14.54
N SER A 139 2.81 20.13 -13.69
CA SER A 139 1.59 20.21 -12.90
C SER A 139 1.83 20.65 -11.44
N LEU A 140 3.04 21.03 -11.07
CA LEU A 140 3.42 21.19 -9.67
C LEU A 140 2.61 22.29 -8.97
N ASP A 141 2.40 23.43 -9.63
CA ASP A 141 1.60 24.53 -9.09
C ASP A 141 0.15 24.09 -8.82
N PHE A 142 -0.42 23.32 -9.75
CA PHE A 142 -1.76 22.75 -9.58
C PHE A 142 -1.82 21.79 -8.38
N VAL A 143 -0.83 20.90 -8.24
CA VAL A 143 -0.76 19.95 -7.13
C VAL A 143 -0.64 20.68 -5.79
N LYS A 144 0.23 21.70 -5.71
CA LYS A 144 0.39 22.54 -4.50
C LYS A 144 -0.89 23.28 -4.13
N ASP A 145 -1.58 23.86 -5.11
CA ASP A 145 -2.86 24.53 -4.88
C ASP A 145 -3.96 23.55 -4.42
N LEU A 146 -3.98 22.33 -4.96
CA LEU A 146 -4.89 21.28 -4.53
C LEU A 146 -4.57 20.83 -3.09
N LEU A 147 -3.31 20.55 -2.77
CA LEU A 147 -2.87 20.19 -1.42
C LEU A 147 -3.18 21.29 -0.40
N ARG A 148 -3.07 22.56 -0.77
CA ARG A 148 -3.48 23.67 0.10
C ARG A 148 -4.98 23.65 0.41
N ARG A 149 -5.83 23.36 -0.58
CA ARG A 149 -7.28 23.24 -0.38
C ARG A 149 -7.64 22.04 0.50
N TYR A 150 -6.90 20.95 0.34
CA TYR A 150 -7.07 19.70 1.08
C TYR A 150 -5.97 19.50 2.14
N LYS A 151 -5.53 20.57 2.82
CA LYS A 151 -4.39 20.51 3.76
C LYS A 151 -4.51 19.41 4.82
N ARG A 152 -5.76 19.15 5.22
CA ARG A 152 -6.15 18.15 6.22
C ARG A 152 -5.88 16.71 5.79
N LEU A 153 -5.78 16.45 4.49
CA LEU A 153 -5.44 15.15 3.95
C LEU A 153 -3.94 14.86 3.95
N ALA A 154 -3.05 15.86 4.08
CA ALA A 154 -1.63 15.64 3.91
C ALA A 154 -1.04 14.56 4.84
N PRO A 155 -1.38 14.50 6.15
CA PRO A 155 -0.92 13.40 7.02
C PRO A 155 -1.47 12.04 6.60
N ILE A 156 -2.74 11.97 6.19
CA ILE A 156 -3.40 10.73 5.73
C ILE A 156 -2.75 10.25 4.43
N LEU A 157 -2.47 11.15 3.48
CA LEU A 157 -1.84 10.80 2.21
C LEU A 157 -0.39 10.35 2.41
N TYR A 158 0.31 10.92 3.38
CA TYR A 158 1.70 10.57 3.65
C TYR A 158 1.85 9.27 4.44
N TYR A 159 1.13 9.13 5.56
CA TYR A 159 1.25 7.97 6.45
C TYR A 159 0.28 6.84 6.11
N GLY A 160 -0.85 7.14 5.48
CA GLY A 160 -1.93 6.19 5.19
C GLY A 160 -1.82 5.47 3.85
N ALA A 161 -0.79 5.75 3.05
CA ALA A 161 -0.54 5.02 1.81
C ALA A 161 -0.14 3.57 2.11
N ILE A 162 -0.73 2.60 1.40
CA ILE A 162 -0.40 1.19 1.52
C ILE A 162 0.65 0.85 0.46
N TYR A 163 1.80 0.30 0.85
CA TYR A 163 2.85 -0.10 -0.08
C TYR A 163 2.74 -1.57 -0.42
N ASP A 164 2.63 -1.89 -1.71
CA ASP A 164 2.65 -3.26 -2.20
C ASP A 164 4.02 -3.62 -2.78
N GLU A 165 4.72 -4.56 -2.12
CA GLU A 165 6.06 -5.01 -2.51
C GLU A 165 6.05 -5.81 -3.83
N SER A 166 4.95 -6.52 -4.13
CA SER A 166 4.85 -7.36 -5.33
C SER A 166 4.79 -6.52 -6.61
N ILE A 167 4.25 -5.31 -6.52
CA ILE A 167 4.20 -4.33 -7.60
C ILE A 167 5.10 -3.12 -7.35
N LYS A 168 5.75 -3.03 -6.19
CA LYS A 168 6.61 -1.93 -5.74
C LYS A 168 5.97 -0.55 -5.85
N ARG A 169 4.70 -0.43 -5.47
CA ARG A 169 3.93 0.81 -5.60
C ARG A 169 3.02 1.05 -4.42
N SER A 170 2.78 2.32 -4.12
CA SER A 170 1.83 2.72 -3.09
C SER A 170 0.44 2.91 -3.67
N TYR A 171 -0.58 2.60 -2.88
CA TYR A 171 -1.97 2.78 -3.28
C TYR A 171 -2.91 3.16 -2.13
N PHE A 172 -4.10 3.61 -2.50
CA PHE A 172 -5.27 3.76 -1.63
C PHE A 172 -6.46 3.03 -2.22
N ASN A 173 -7.31 2.44 -1.37
CA ASN A 173 -8.57 1.86 -1.83
C ASN A 173 -9.54 2.99 -2.22
N SER A 174 -10.28 2.84 -3.33
CA SER A 174 -11.32 3.81 -3.70
C SER A 174 -12.67 3.56 -3.06
N LYS A 175 -12.83 2.38 -2.46
CA LYS A 175 -14.02 1.99 -1.71
C LYS A 175 -13.63 1.71 -0.27
N PRO A 176 -14.49 2.07 0.69
CA PRO A 176 -14.23 1.78 2.08
C PRO A 176 -14.26 0.28 2.32
N VAL A 177 -13.46 -0.14 3.28
CA VAL A 177 -13.45 -1.53 3.75
C VAL A 177 -14.49 -1.66 4.86
N ASP A 178 -15.33 -2.68 4.76
CA ASP A 178 -16.53 -2.85 5.59
C ASP A 178 -16.33 -3.81 6.77
N ASN A 179 -15.09 -4.22 7.03
CA ASN A 179 -14.77 -5.26 8.00
C ASN A 179 -13.52 -4.91 8.79
N ILE A 180 -13.62 -4.93 10.12
CA ILE A 180 -12.50 -4.55 11.00
C ILE A 180 -11.32 -5.49 10.84
N ASN A 181 -11.58 -6.78 10.57
CA ASN A 181 -10.52 -7.73 10.30
C ASN A 181 -9.79 -7.31 9.04
N LYS A 182 -10.44 -6.97 7.92
CA LYS A 182 -9.71 -6.55 6.72
C LYS A 182 -8.87 -5.29 6.93
N ILE A 183 -9.32 -4.37 7.79
CA ILE A 183 -8.58 -3.13 8.07
C ILE A 183 -7.42 -3.37 9.03
N LEU A 184 -7.67 -3.96 10.20
CA LEU A 184 -6.67 -4.14 11.27
C LEU A 184 -5.82 -5.41 11.11
N ARG A 185 -6.25 -6.35 10.26
CA ARG A 185 -5.42 -7.44 9.70
C ARG A 185 -4.72 -6.93 8.45
N PHE A 186 -4.05 -5.79 8.58
CA PHE A 186 -3.42 -5.11 7.46
C PHE A 186 -2.73 -6.12 6.53
N GLU A 187 -3.22 -6.18 5.30
CA GLU A 187 -2.57 -6.86 4.19
C GLU A 187 -1.30 -6.07 3.84
N THR A 188 -0.28 -6.15 4.69
CA THR A 188 1.09 -5.99 4.21
C THR A 188 1.31 -7.11 3.21
N THR A 189 1.69 -6.73 1.99
CA THR A 189 1.90 -7.64 0.88
C THR A 189 2.89 -8.73 1.30
N SER A 190 2.31 -9.90 1.57
CA SER A 190 2.88 -11.22 1.69
C SER A 190 4.33 -11.30 2.19
N ILE A 191 4.46 -11.59 3.48
CA ILE A 191 5.57 -12.44 3.95
C ILE A 191 5.12 -13.85 4.36
N ILE A 192 3.81 -14.09 4.33
CA ILE A 192 3.25 -15.44 4.40
C ILE A 192 3.66 -16.29 3.17
N ASP A 193 3.81 -15.72 1.96
CA ASP A 193 4.43 -16.48 0.84
C ASP A 193 5.96 -16.60 0.95
N ALA A 194 6.64 -15.92 1.89
CA ALA A 194 8.09 -16.07 2.08
C ALA A 194 8.47 -17.23 3.02
N LYS A 195 7.50 -17.92 3.65
CA LYS A 195 7.79 -19.11 4.48
C LYS A 195 6.85 -20.32 4.32
N ILE A 196 5.78 -20.28 3.53
CA ILE A 196 4.97 -21.49 3.27
C ILE A 196 5.43 -22.19 1.99
N GLY A 197 6.71 -22.55 2.00
CA GLY A 197 7.22 -23.71 1.29
C GLY A 197 7.40 -24.85 2.28
N LYS A 198 6.33 -25.46 2.82
CA LYS A 198 6.31 -26.84 3.34
C LYS A 198 4.91 -27.29 3.81
N ALA A 199 4.69 -28.60 3.63
CA ALA A 199 3.47 -29.38 3.75
C ALA A 199 2.62 -29.17 5.03
N PRO A 200 1.31 -29.53 5.01
CA PRO A 200 0.47 -29.50 6.19
C PRO A 200 1.03 -30.44 7.26
N GLU A 201 1.41 -29.90 8.42
CA GLU A 201 1.65 -30.73 9.60
C GLU A 201 0.31 -31.24 10.16
N PRO A 202 0.24 -32.52 10.56
CA PRO A 202 -0.95 -33.08 11.17
C PRO A 202 -1.24 -32.42 12.53
N PRO A 203 -2.50 -32.38 12.98
CA PRO A 203 -2.89 -31.62 14.16
C PRO A 203 -2.28 -32.23 15.43
N GLN A 204 -1.24 -31.60 15.98
CA GLN A 204 -0.70 -31.98 17.28
C GLN A 204 -1.47 -31.26 18.40
N LYS A 205 -2.34 -32.01 19.09
CA LYS A 205 -2.76 -31.65 20.45
C LYS A 205 -1.54 -31.71 21.38
N ARG A 206 -1.06 -30.56 21.86
CA ARG A 206 -0.47 -30.30 23.19
C ARG A 206 -0.21 -28.80 23.34
N ARG A 207 -0.75 -28.19 24.40
CA ARG A 207 -0.50 -26.78 24.77
C ARG A 207 0.98 -26.61 25.11
N THR A 208 1.72 -25.94 24.25
CA THR A 208 3.04 -25.39 24.54
C THR A 208 2.85 -24.01 25.17
N TYR A 209 3.42 -23.82 26.35
CA TYR A 209 3.59 -22.51 26.97
C TYR A 209 4.56 -21.70 26.09
N HIS A 210 4.16 -20.50 25.66
CA HIS A 210 5.02 -19.60 24.90
C HIS A 210 5.64 -18.55 25.83
N THR A 211 6.93 -18.30 25.72
CA THR A 211 7.59 -17.20 26.42
C THR A 211 7.21 -15.86 25.81
N ALA A 212 7.42 -14.74 26.52
CA ALA A 212 7.18 -13.39 25.99
C ALA A 212 7.93 -13.15 24.67
N ASP A 213 9.13 -13.70 24.52
CA ASP A 213 9.91 -13.64 23.27
C ASP A 213 9.31 -14.50 22.13
N GLU A 214 8.66 -15.62 22.44
CA GLU A 214 7.97 -16.46 21.44
C GLU A 214 6.63 -15.85 20.99
N LEU A 215 5.89 -15.23 21.92
CA LEU A 215 4.69 -14.46 21.61
C LEU A 215 5.05 -13.22 20.79
N TRP A 216 6.16 -12.57 21.13
CA TRP A 216 6.72 -11.47 20.38
C TRP A 216 7.19 -11.89 18.99
N GLY A 217 7.81 -13.06 18.85
CA GLY A 217 8.13 -13.67 17.56
C GLY A 217 6.87 -13.85 16.69
N LYS A 218 5.76 -14.31 17.27
CA LYS A 218 4.49 -14.48 16.54
C LYS A 218 3.81 -13.16 16.15
N VAL A 219 3.85 -12.15 17.01
CA VAL A 219 3.38 -10.80 16.70
C VAL A 219 4.29 -10.18 15.63
N LYS A 220 5.61 -10.31 15.75
CA LYS A 220 6.60 -9.89 14.73
C LYS A 220 6.41 -10.59 13.39
N ASP A 221 6.11 -11.88 13.39
CA ASP A 221 5.80 -12.68 12.20
C ASP A 221 4.44 -12.27 11.57
N ILE A 222 3.56 -11.60 12.32
CA ILE A 222 2.31 -11.01 11.80
C ILE A 222 2.57 -9.62 11.18
N TYR A 223 3.51 -8.84 11.74
CA TYR A 223 3.68 -7.44 11.37
C TYR A 223 4.85 -7.16 10.43
N GLU A 224 5.91 -7.98 10.44
CA GLU A 224 7.05 -7.98 9.48
C GLU A 224 7.64 -6.62 9.05
N MET A 225 7.34 -5.58 9.83
CA MET A 225 7.96 -4.28 9.83
C MET A 225 8.56 -4.12 11.22
N GLN A 226 9.89 -4.14 11.30
CA GLN A 226 10.60 -3.75 12.51
C GLN A 226 11.28 -2.40 12.26
N PRO A 227 10.98 -1.36 13.04
CA PRO A 227 9.96 -1.28 14.12
C PRO A 227 8.50 -1.14 13.60
N LEU A 228 7.52 -1.47 14.44
CA LEU A 228 6.09 -1.23 14.18
C LEU A 228 5.79 0.27 14.32
N ASP A 229 5.68 0.96 13.19
CA ASP A 229 5.31 2.37 13.11
C ASP A 229 3.81 2.54 13.36
N ILE A 230 3.42 2.79 14.60
CA ILE A 230 1.99 2.89 14.99
C ILE A 230 1.29 4.08 14.33
N VAL A 231 2.04 5.11 13.95
CA VAL A 231 1.51 6.28 13.23
C VAL A 231 1.02 5.85 11.86
N ARG A 232 1.86 5.15 11.09
CA ARG A 232 1.46 4.59 9.78
C ARG A 232 0.27 3.67 9.91
N VAL A 233 0.29 2.75 10.88
CA VAL A 233 -0.81 1.79 11.09
C VAL A 233 -2.13 2.52 11.36
N ALA A 234 -2.13 3.54 12.22
CA ALA A 234 -3.31 4.33 12.53
C ALA A 234 -3.85 5.09 11.31
N PHE A 235 -2.96 5.74 10.54
CA PHE A 235 -3.35 6.47 9.33
C PHE A 235 -3.81 5.55 8.20
N GLN A 236 -3.20 4.38 8.02
CA GLN A 236 -3.63 3.38 7.04
C GLN A 236 -5.00 2.80 7.41
N ALA A 237 -5.30 2.63 8.71
CA ALA A 237 -6.61 2.11 9.15
C ALA A 237 -7.70 3.12 8.81
N THR A 238 -7.45 4.37 9.20
CA THR A 238 -8.39 5.46 9.02
C THR A 238 -8.57 5.84 7.56
N ALA A 239 -7.54 5.69 6.72
CA ALA A 239 -7.64 5.88 5.26
C ALA A 239 -8.67 4.96 4.59
N GLN A 240 -9.00 3.83 5.21
CA GLN A 240 -9.96 2.84 4.70
C GLN A 240 -11.39 3.07 5.18
N THR A 241 -11.62 4.07 6.03
CA THR A 241 -12.95 4.46 6.52
C THR A 241 -13.75 5.14 5.41
N LYS A 242 -15.08 5.16 5.53
CA LYS A 242 -15.97 5.75 4.53
C LYS A 242 -15.74 7.24 4.38
N THR A 243 -15.66 7.97 5.51
CA THR A 243 -15.43 9.41 5.52
C THR A 243 -14.13 9.76 4.82
N VAL A 244 -13.02 9.11 5.18
CA VAL A 244 -11.71 9.45 4.61
C VAL A 244 -11.62 9.01 3.15
N THR A 245 -12.13 7.83 2.80
CA THR A 245 -12.14 7.33 1.40
C THR A 245 -12.87 8.31 0.47
N ASN A 246 -14.00 8.87 0.90
CA ASN A 246 -14.74 9.84 0.09
C ASN A 246 -13.91 11.10 -0.18
N VAL A 247 -13.22 11.63 0.84
CA VAL A 247 -12.38 12.83 0.68
C VAL A 247 -11.14 12.51 -0.18
N ILE A 248 -10.56 11.32 -0.04
CA ILE A 248 -9.47 10.83 -0.92
C ILE A 248 -9.94 10.77 -2.38
N ASN A 249 -11.12 10.22 -2.65
CA ASN A 249 -11.68 10.16 -4.00
C ASN A 249 -11.88 11.56 -4.61
N GLU A 250 -12.40 12.51 -3.82
CA GLU A 250 -12.54 13.90 -4.25
C GLU A 250 -11.17 14.55 -4.56
N PHE A 251 -10.16 14.25 -3.76
CA PHE A 251 -8.79 14.76 -3.96
C PHE A 251 -8.11 14.14 -5.19
N PHE A 252 -8.26 12.83 -5.40
CA PHE A 252 -7.61 12.12 -6.51
C PHE A 252 -8.32 12.28 -7.85
N SER A 253 -9.62 12.55 -7.89
CA SER A 253 -10.35 12.76 -9.15
C SER A 253 -9.70 13.80 -10.08
N PRO A 254 -9.38 15.03 -9.64
CA PRO A 254 -8.76 16.01 -10.53
C PRO A 254 -7.26 15.72 -10.81
N LEU A 255 -6.60 14.90 -9.99
CA LEU A 255 -5.24 14.40 -10.27
C LEU A 255 -5.26 13.30 -11.33
N TYR A 256 -6.29 12.47 -11.34
CA TYR A 256 -6.53 11.44 -12.34
C TYR A 256 -6.84 12.02 -13.71
N GLU A 257 -7.65 13.08 -13.78
CA GLU A 257 -7.91 13.82 -15.01
C GLU A 257 -6.62 14.39 -15.62
N ARG A 258 -5.65 14.74 -14.77
CA ARG A 258 -4.30 15.16 -15.16
C ARG A 258 -3.30 14.01 -15.26
N ARG A 259 -3.76 12.78 -15.04
CA ARG A 259 -2.98 11.53 -15.12
C ARG A 259 -1.71 11.57 -14.25
N LEU A 260 -1.82 12.15 -13.05
CA LEU A 260 -0.75 12.20 -12.04
C LEU A 260 -0.84 11.05 -11.02
N VAL A 261 -2.01 10.43 -10.97
CA VAL A 261 -2.34 9.18 -10.27
C VAL A 261 -3.11 8.28 -11.24
N LEU A 262 -3.16 6.99 -10.97
CA LEU A 262 -3.94 6.05 -11.77
C LEU A 262 -5.04 5.40 -10.97
N PHE A 263 -6.16 5.18 -11.64
CA PHE A 263 -7.29 4.44 -11.12
C PHE A 263 -7.48 3.16 -11.91
N ILE A 264 -7.15 2.03 -11.30
CA ILE A 264 -7.18 0.73 -11.98
C ILE A 264 -7.76 -0.34 -11.04
N PRO A 265 -8.30 -1.45 -11.60
CA PRO A 265 -8.71 -2.59 -10.80
C PRO A 265 -7.59 -3.04 -9.87
N SER A 266 -7.94 -3.51 -8.68
CA SER A 266 -7.02 -4.18 -7.77
C SER A 266 -6.68 -5.53 -8.36
N TYR A 267 -5.39 -5.82 -8.45
CA TYR A 267 -4.91 -7.10 -8.93
C TYR A 267 -3.67 -7.52 -8.15
N ASN A 268 -3.47 -8.82 -8.10
CA ASN A 268 -2.21 -9.42 -7.68
C ASN A 268 -1.83 -10.53 -8.66
N THR A 269 -0.83 -11.34 -8.31
CA THR A 269 -0.36 -12.43 -9.17
C THR A 269 -1.39 -13.54 -9.43
N ARG A 270 -2.48 -13.60 -8.65
CA ARG A 270 -3.48 -14.68 -8.68
C ARG A 270 -4.87 -14.20 -9.10
N ASN A 271 -5.29 -13.00 -8.70
CA ASN A 271 -6.66 -12.50 -8.86
C ASN A 271 -6.70 -11.07 -9.40
N VAL A 272 -7.81 -10.73 -10.08
CA VAL A 272 -8.20 -9.37 -10.45
C VAL A 272 -9.59 -9.11 -9.89
N TYR A 273 -9.74 -8.06 -9.10
CA TYR A 273 -10.99 -7.66 -8.47
C TYR A 273 -11.52 -6.40 -9.15
N THR A 274 -12.37 -6.57 -10.16
CA THR A 274 -12.88 -5.44 -10.95
C THR A 274 -13.80 -4.51 -10.17
N ASP A 275 -14.40 -5.01 -9.09
CA ASP A 275 -15.24 -4.25 -8.18
C ASP A 275 -14.42 -3.51 -7.09
N TRP A 276 -13.12 -3.78 -7.00
CA TRP A 276 -12.19 -3.14 -6.07
C TRP A 276 -11.16 -2.37 -6.87
N GLU A 277 -11.35 -1.07 -7.04
CA GLU A 277 -10.38 -0.24 -7.74
C GLU A 277 -9.47 0.46 -6.72
N GLN A 278 -8.25 0.77 -7.14
CA GLN A 278 -7.23 1.36 -6.31
C GLN A 278 -6.64 2.59 -7.00
N TRP A 279 -6.35 3.60 -6.18
CA TRP A 279 -5.60 4.78 -6.56
C TRP A 279 -4.11 4.49 -6.41
N TYR A 280 -3.39 4.39 -7.51
CA TYR A 280 -1.95 4.18 -7.54
C TYR A 280 -1.22 5.52 -7.52
N VAL A 281 -0.23 5.62 -6.64
CA VAL A 281 0.58 6.82 -6.45
C VAL A 281 2.07 6.48 -6.46
N THR A 282 2.87 7.38 -7.01
CA THR A 282 4.34 7.22 -7.07
C THR A 282 4.99 7.76 -5.80
N SER A 283 6.22 7.32 -5.54
CA SER A 283 7.07 7.88 -4.48
C SER A 283 7.26 9.39 -4.66
N GLU A 284 7.46 9.84 -5.90
CA GLU A 284 7.73 11.23 -6.22
C GLU A 284 6.52 12.13 -5.96
N PHE A 285 5.30 11.63 -6.21
CA PHE A 285 4.09 12.32 -5.78
C PHE A 285 4.02 12.44 -4.26
N LEU A 286 4.28 11.34 -3.53
CA LEU A 286 4.24 11.33 -2.07
C LEU A 286 5.31 12.25 -1.45
N GLU A 287 6.45 12.44 -2.11
CA GLU A 287 7.46 13.43 -1.71
C GLU A 287 6.92 14.87 -1.81
N VAL A 288 6.20 15.21 -2.89
CA VAL A 288 5.52 16.53 -3.01
C VAL A 288 4.47 16.72 -1.91
N VAL A 289 3.72 15.67 -1.58
CA VAL A 289 2.77 15.69 -0.45
C VAL A 289 3.49 15.95 0.87
N ARG A 290 4.62 15.25 1.10
CA ARG A 290 5.43 15.40 2.31
C ARG A 290 5.96 16.82 2.48
N GLU A 291 6.49 17.42 1.42
CA GLU A 291 7.00 18.80 1.43
C GLU A 291 5.89 19.83 1.67
N SER A 292 4.67 19.52 1.26
CA SER A 292 3.49 20.37 1.45
C SER A 292 2.80 20.15 2.79
N ASN A 293 3.26 19.19 3.60
CA ASN A 293 2.62 18.82 4.84
C ASN A 293 2.79 19.93 5.89
N VAL A 294 1.68 20.56 6.24
CA VAL A 294 1.60 21.43 7.42
C VAL A 294 1.63 20.51 8.63
N GLY A 295 2.62 20.70 9.52
CA GLY A 295 2.87 19.79 10.65
C GLY A 295 1.60 19.43 11.44
N VAL A 296 1.54 18.18 11.89
CA VAL A 296 0.47 17.69 12.75
C VAL A 296 0.64 18.27 14.15
N ASP A 297 -0.47 18.69 14.77
CA ASP A 297 -0.50 19.10 16.18
C ASP A 297 -0.10 17.90 17.08
N PRO A 298 1.03 17.97 17.82
CA PRO A 298 1.52 16.85 18.60
C PRO A 298 0.54 16.34 19.66
N GLU A 299 -0.18 17.25 20.34
CA GLU A 299 -1.14 16.87 21.40
C GLU A 299 -2.34 16.12 20.79
N LYS A 300 -2.83 16.58 19.64
CA LYS A 300 -3.92 15.88 18.94
C LYS A 300 -3.49 14.56 18.33
N LEU A 301 -2.23 14.46 17.89
CA LEU A 301 -1.66 13.21 17.41
C LEU A 301 -1.58 12.19 18.54
N GLU A 302 -1.12 12.61 19.72
CA GLU A 302 -1.05 11.77 20.91
C GLU A 302 -2.44 11.24 21.32
N GLU A 303 -3.46 12.11 21.35
CA GLU A 303 -4.84 11.70 21.64
C GLU A 303 -5.34 10.69 20.59
N PHE A 304 -5.18 11.02 19.30
CA PHE A 304 -5.59 10.15 18.19
C PHE A 304 -4.94 8.76 18.26
N LEU A 305 -3.64 8.70 18.53
CA LEU A 305 -2.90 7.45 18.63
C LEU A 305 -3.29 6.66 19.88
N THR A 306 -3.51 7.33 21.02
CA THR A 306 -3.98 6.68 22.25
C THR A 306 -5.32 5.96 22.02
N GLU A 307 -6.25 6.61 21.33
CA GLU A 307 -7.53 6.01 20.97
C GLU A 307 -7.38 4.87 19.97
N PHE A 308 -6.54 5.05 18.94
CA PHE A 308 -6.29 4.01 17.95
C PHE A 308 -5.67 2.76 18.58
N VAL A 309 -4.63 2.91 19.41
CA VAL A 309 -3.99 1.80 20.11
C VAL A 309 -5.01 1.10 21.01
N SER A 310 -5.87 1.84 21.71
CA SER A 310 -6.95 1.25 22.51
C SER A 310 -7.91 0.39 21.67
N LEU A 311 -8.34 0.88 20.51
CA LEU A 311 -9.18 0.11 19.58
C LEU A 311 -8.45 -1.13 19.05
N PHE A 312 -7.16 -1.00 18.75
CA PHE A 312 -6.32 -2.10 18.30
C PHE A 312 -6.16 -3.19 19.37
N LEU A 313 -5.93 -2.82 20.63
CA LEU A 313 -5.86 -3.75 21.76
C LEU A 313 -7.21 -4.45 22.02
N LEU A 314 -8.33 -3.73 21.86
CA LEU A 314 -9.67 -4.32 21.87
C LEU A 314 -9.82 -5.37 20.76
N TYR A 315 -9.38 -5.04 19.53
CA TYR A 315 -9.39 -5.98 18.42
C TYR A 315 -8.56 -7.24 18.71
N LEU A 316 -7.36 -7.11 19.29
CA LEU A 316 -6.57 -8.27 19.73
C LEU A 316 -7.34 -9.10 20.79
N GLY A 317 -7.91 -8.46 21.81
CA GLY A 317 -8.70 -9.18 22.81
C GLY A 317 -9.91 -9.90 22.24
N SER A 318 -10.54 -9.35 21.21
CA SER A 318 -11.61 -10.04 20.50
C SER A 318 -11.09 -11.32 19.84
N ASN A 319 -9.90 -11.27 19.23
CA ASN A 319 -9.24 -12.38 18.54
C ASN A 319 -8.59 -13.42 19.48
N HIS A 320 -9.14 -13.59 20.68
CA HIS A 320 -8.75 -14.61 21.66
C HIS A 320 -7.34 -14.45 22.26
N TYR A 321 -6.69 -13.30 22.08
CA TYR A 321 -5.48 -12.98 22.83
C TYR A 321 -5.82 -12.76 24.32
N THR A 322 -4.96 -13.26 25.18
CA THR A 322 -5.04 -13.17 26.64
C THR A 322 -4.74 -11.76 27.13
N LYS A 323 -5.11 -11.47 28.38
CA LYS A 323 -4.85 -10.17 28.99
C LYS A 323 -3.34 -9.85 29.01
N GLY A 324 -2.51 -10.81 29.39
CA GLY A 324 -1.05 -10.66 29.42
C GLY A 324 -0.46 -10.37 28.04
N GLU A 325 -0.95 -11.04 27.00
CA GLU A 325 -0.52 -10.78 25.61
C GLU A 325 -0.85 -9.34 25.16
N ILE A 326 -2.03 -8.83 25.49
CA ILE A 326 -2.47 -7.47 25.12
C ILE A 326 -1.65 -6.42 25.87
N LEU A 327 -1.45 -6.59 27.17
CA LEU A 327 -0.64 -5.65 27.96
C LEU A 327 0.82 -5.66 27.50
N LYS A 328 1.36 -6.84 27.14
CA LYS A 328 2.70 -6.94 26.56
C LYS A 328 2.78 -6.26 25.19
N ALA A 329 1.77 -6.40 24.34
CA ALA A 329 1.70 -5.70 23.07
C ALA A 329 1.69 -4.18 23.26
N LEU A 330 0.99 -3.67 24.28
CA LEU A 330 1.03 -2.27 24.63
C LEU A 330 2.45 -1.82 25.03
N GLU A 331 3.11 -2.51 25.97
CA GLU A 331 4.49 -2.17 26.36
C GLU A 331 5.43 -2.06 25.16
N VAL A 332 5.31 -3.01 24.24
CA VAL A 332 6.09 -3.06 23.02
C VAL A 332 5.80 -1.88 22.10
N ILE A 333 4.53 -1.57 21.84
CA ILE A 333 4.13 -0.45 20.99
C ILE A 333 4.75 0.84 21.53
N LEU A 334 4.72 1.02 22.85
CA LEU A 334 5.28 2.20 23.52
C LEU A 334 6.82 2.24 23.46
N ASP A 335 7.50 1.10 23.65
CA ASP A 335 8.96 1.04 23.57
C ASP A 335 9.50 1.31 22.16
N GLU A 336 8.85 0.75 21.14
CA GLU A 336 9.22 0.96 19.73
C GLU A 336 8.86 2.35 19.20
N ASN A 337 7.95 3.07 19.87
CA ASN A 337 7.47 4.41 19.47
C ASN A 337 7.62 5.44 20.61
N LYS A 338 8.67 5.32 21.42
CA LYS A 338 8.88 6.13 22.64
C LYS A 338 8.91 7.64 22.40
N GLU A 339 9.28 8.06 21.20
CA GLU A 339 9.29 9.46 20.76
C GLU A 339 7.90 10.08 20.65
N LEU A 340 6.85 9.27 20.60
CA LEU A 340 5.46 9.73 20.55
C LEU A 340 4.92 10.16 21.91
N GLY A 341 5.65 9.92 23.01
CA GLY A 341 5.27 10.36 24.35
C GLY A 341 4.07 9.63 24.98
N LEU A 342 3.55 8.59 24.31
CA LEU A 342 2.37 7.85 24.77
C LEU A 342 2.57 7.22 26.16
N SER A 343 1.57 7.40 27.03
CA SER A 343 1.57 6.83 28.38
C SER A 343 0.88 5.47 28.43
N TYR A 344 1.54 4.49 29.06
CA TYR A 344 0.96 3.16 29.30
C TYR A 344 -0.36 3.24 30.06
N ASP A 345 -0.40 4.05 31.13
CA ASP A 345 -1.58 4.16 31.97
C ASP A 345 -2.74 4.85 31.23
N GLU A 346 -2.45 5.85 30.39
CA GLU A 346 -3.48 6.56 29.63
C GLU A 346 -4.11 5.68 28.55
N VAL A 347 -3.29 4.90 27.81
CA VAL A 347 -3.80 3.94 26.83
C VAL A 347 -4.61 2.85 27.50
N LEU A 348 -4.17 2.34 28.66
CA LEU A 348 -4.90 1.29 29.38
C LEU A 348 -6.23 1.81 29.94
N GLU A 349 -6.26 3.01 30.52
CA GLU A 349 -7.50 3.66 30.97
C GLU A 349 -8.45 3.92 29.79
N ARG A 350 -7.92 4.34 28.63
CA ARG A 350 -8.74 4.53 27.43
C ARG A 350 -9.30 3.21 26.91
N LEU A 351 -8.53 2.13 26.91
CA LEU A 351 -9.00 0.77 26.57
C LEU A 351 -10.13 0.32 27.51
N ARG A 352 -9.96 0.49 28.82
CA ARG A 352 -11.01 0.18 29.83
C ARG A 352 -12.28 0.97 29.54
N GLY A 353 -12.15 2.27 29.31
CA GLY A 353 -13.25 3.16 28.97
C GLY A 353 -13.97 2.72 27.70
N LEU A 354 -13.22 2.40 26.64
CA LEU A 354 -13.75 1.92 25.36
C LEU A 354 -14.53 0.61 25.52
N ILE A 355 -13.98 -0.36 26.26
CA ILE A 355 -14.67 -1.63 26.54
C ILE A 355 -15.98 -1.39 27.30
N GLN A 356 -15.97 -0.51 28.30
CA GLN A 356 -17.16 -0.19 29.08
C GLN A 356 -18.21 0.55 28.23
N GLU A 357 -17.79 1.46 27.36
CA GLU A 357 -18.67 2.19 26.45
C GLU A 357 -19.33 1.23 25.44
N ILE A 358 -18.57 0.34 24.81
CA ILE A 358 -19.10 -0.68 23.88
C ILE A 358 -20.01 -1.67 24.62
N SER A 359 -19.60 -2.15 25.79
CA SER A 359 -20.39 -3.07 26.60
C SER A 359 -21.75 -2.47 26.96
N SER A 360 -21.76 -1.23 27.45
CA SER A 360 -22.99 -0.55 27.89
C SER A 360 -23.91 -0.14 26.74
N SER A 361 -23.37 0.24 25.59
CA SER A 361 -24.15 0.69 24.43
C SER A 361 -24.69 -0.46 23.58
N THR A 362 -23.92 -1.54 23.41
CA THR A 362 -24.25 -2.63 22.46
C THR A 362 -24.57 -3.96 23.12
N GLY A 363 -24.10 -4.19 24.35
CA GLY A 363 -24.17 -5.49 25.01
C GLY A 363 -23.36 -6.58 24.31
N SER A 364 -22.38 -6.22 23.47
CA SER A 364 -21.61 -7.18 22.66
C SER A 364 -20.47 -7.85 23.40
N ILE A 365 -20.00 -7.26 24.50
CA ILE A 365 -18.90 -7.76 25.35
C ILE A 365 -19.19 -7.55 26.84
N SER A 366 -18.58 -8.35 27.71
CA SER A 366 -18.87 -8.34 29.15
C SER A 366 -18.38 -7.11 29.92
N GLY A 367 -17.19 -6.60 29.58
CA GLY A 367 -16.41 -5.68 30.42
C GLY A 367 -14.98 -6.22 30.65
N PHE A 368 -14.04 -5.35 31.00
CA PHE A 368 -12.62 -5.72 31.15
C PHE A 368 -12.39 -6.52 32.45
N ASN A 369 -11.60 -7.57 32.34
CA ASN A 369 -11.32 -8.52 33.41
C ASN A 369 -10.14 -8.05 34.29
N GLU A 370 -10.44 -7.14 35.21
CA GLU A 370 -9.44 -6.57 36.13
C GLU A 370 -8.76 -7.64 36.99
N TYR A 371 -9.53 -8.57 37.55
CA TYR A 371 -9.06 -9.54 38.54
C TYR A 371 -8.45 -10.82 37.95
N GLY A 372 -8.50 -11.02 36.63
CA GLY A 372 -7.95 -12.22 36.00
C GLY A 372 -6.42 -12.30 36.06
N GLU A 373 -5.87 -13.52 36.07
CA GLU A 373 -4.44 -13.74 35.83
C GLU A 373 -4.07 -13.37 34.37
N PRO A 374 -2.78 -13.15 34.03
CA PRO A 374 -2.34 -12.82 32.67
C PRO A 374 -2.87 -13.74 31.56
N GLU A 375 -3.03 -15.03 31.85
CA GLU A 375 -3.51 -16.08 30.94
C GLU A 375 -5.03 -16.04 30.74
N SER A 376 -5.74 -15.21 31.50
CA SER A 376 -7.18 -15.06 31.40
C SER A 376 -7.55 -14.26 30.15
N PRO A 377 -8.72 -14.51 29.55
CA PRO A 377 -9.25 -13.60 28.53
C PRO A 377 -9.47 -12.20 29.14
N PRO A 378 -9.22 -11.13 28.37
CA PRO A 378 -9.41 -9.75 28.82
C PRO A 378 -10.89 -9.40 28.99
N PHE A 379 -11.78 -10.02 28.22
CA PHE A 379 -13.24 -9.88 28.28
C PHE A 379 -13.87 -11.04 27.52
N MET A 380 -15.18 -11.24 27.67
CA MET A 380 -15.95 -12.23 26.89
C MET A 380 -16.69 -11.54 25.75
N VAL A 381 -16.58 -12.09 24.54
CA VAL A 381 -17.40 -11.68 23.39
C VAL A 381 -18.73 -12.43 23.43
N MET A 382 -19.82 -11.68 23.51
CA MET A 382 -21.19 -12.19 23.55
C MET A 382 -21.84 -12.16 22.15
N ASP A 383 -21.55 -11.12 21.37
CA ASP A 383 -22.07 -10.95 20.01
C ASP A 383 -20.97 -10.34 19.11
N TRP A 384 -20.49 -11.14 18.18
CA TRP A 384 -19.40 -10.77 17.28
C TRP A 384 -19.81 -9.74 16.22
N GLU A 385 -21.01 -9.87 15.64
CA GLU A 385 -21.47 -8.96 14.59
C GLU A 385 -21.68 -7.56 15.15
N ARG A 386 -22.23 -7.46 16.37
CA ARG A 386 -22.39 -6.17 17.04
C ARG A 386 -21.05 -5.55 17.45
N LEU A 387 -20.11 -6.36 17.92
CA LEU A 387 -18.78 -5.87 18.28
C LEU A 387 -18.02 -5.36 17.04
N ASP A 388 -18.03 -6.12 15.95
CA ASP A 388 -17.42 -5.73 14.68
C ASP A 388 -17.99 -4.39 14.18
N LYS A 389 -19.32 -4.26 14.18
CA LYS A 389 -20.00 -3.02 13.83
C LYS A 389 -19.59 -1.86 14.75
N ALA A 390 -19.55 -2.07 16.07
CA ALA A 390 -19.15 -1.03 17.02
C ALA A 390 -17.69 -0.59 16.77
N MET A 391 -16.76 -1.53 16.60
CA MET A 391 -15.36 -1.22 16.30
C MET A 391 -15.23 -0.46 14.97
N MET A 392 -16.01 -0.81 13.95
CA MET A 392 -16.07 -0.07 12.69
C MET A 392 -16.59 1.36 12.87
N GLU A 393 -17.64 1.56 13.69
CA GLU A 393 -18.16 2.89 14.01
C GLU A 393 -17.12 3.75 14.76
N TYR A 394 -16.35 3.16 15.69
CA TYR A 394 -15.22 3.85 16.32
C TYR A 394 -14.12 4.19 15.35
N LEU A 395 -13.78 3.28 14.44
CA LEU A 395 -12.75 3.54 13.44
C LEU A 395 -13.17 4.66 12.48
N GLU A 396 -14.46 4.72 12.12
CA GLU A 396 -15.04 5.82 11.34
C GLU A 396 -14.93 7.17 12.07
N LEU A 397 -15.16 7.18 13.39
CA LEU A 397 -14.94 8.36 14.23
C LEU A 397 -13.46 8.78 14.24
N LEU A 398 -12.54 7.83 14.36
CA LEU A 398 -11.10 8.08 14.26
C LEU A 398 -10.72 8.64 12.89
N GLY A 399 -11.34 8.18 11.81
CA GLY A 399 -11.17 8.75 10.46
C GLY A 399 -11.57 10.22 10.38
N SER A 400 -12.66 10.60 11.06
CA SER A 400 -13.07 12.00 11.15
C SER A 400 -12.08 12.85 11.97
N ARG A 401 -11.52 12.29 13.05
CA ARG A 401 -10.50 12.97 13.89
C ARG A 401 -9.18 13.13 13.15
N ALA A 402 -8.76 12.13 12.35
CA ALA A 402 -7.55 12.20 11.53
C ALA A 402 -7.56 13.42 10.58
N LEU A 403 -8.72 13.75 10.01
CA LEU A 403 -8.91 14.96 9.18
C LEU A 403 -8.85 16.27 9.97
N ALA A 404 -8.98 16.25 11.30
CA ALA A 404 -8.98 17.43 12.16
C ALA A 404 -7.60 17.74 12.78
N LEU A 405 -6.57 16.97 12.43
CA LEU A 405 -5.22 17.06 12.98
C LEU A 405 -4.39 18.26 12.46
N VAL A 406 -4.86 18.98 11.42
CA VAL A 406 -4.13 20.03 10.67
C VAL A 406 -4.85 21.39 10.62
#